data_AF-A0A831VBZ8-F1
#
_entry.id   AF-A0A831VBZ8-F1
#
_cell.length_a   1.000
_cell.length_b   1.000
_cell.length_c   1.000
_cell.angle_alpha   90.00
_cell.angle_beta   90.00
_cell.angle_gamma   90.00
#
_symmetry.space_group_name_H-M   'P 1'
#
loop_
_entity.id
_entity.type
_entity.pdbx_description
1 polymer ?
#
loop_
_entity_poly.entity_id
_entity_poly.type
_entity_poly.pdbx_seq_one_letter_code
_entity_poly.pdbx_strand_id
1 'polypeptide(L)'
;MPTLEEVRRVWEEAHRISPCAAAIWGIMAETGVRFDHLHRARPEGLQLDKRRLLLGEVGRSKRQPLILLTEGAAKYFAEVYLPWRERHVESFPGADRGRLFPCKEHSLYNWLKEARERAGLPWLEPRLLRKFNAQYMLDAGADLADIAVLQGRALPSGLAVTVEHYIADYERRLRQVFERYAPRVFP
;
A
#
# COMPACT_ATOMS: atom_id res chain seq x y z
N MET A 1 16.74 7.77 -5.66
CA MET A 1 15.36 7.27 -5.50
C MET A 1 15.16 6.21 -6.56
N PRO A 2 14.46 5.09 -6.30
CA PRO A 2 14.21 4.11 -7.36
C PRO A 2 13.28 4.68 -8.43
N THR A 3 13.38 4.20 -9.66
CA THR A 3 12.40 4.47 -10.72
C THR A 3 11.15 3.61 -10.56
N LEU A 4 10.08 3.93 -11.29
CA LEU A 4 8.87 3.09 -11.30
C LEU A 4 9.17 1.69 -11.84
N GLU A 5 10.01 1.60 -12.88
CA GLU A 5 10.42 0.35 -13.52
C GLU A 5 11.22 -0.53 -12.56
N GLU A 6 12.10 0.06 -11.75
CA GLU A 6 12.83 -0.67 -10.70
C GLU A 6 11.87 -1.21 -9.62
N VAL A 7 10.90 -0.39 -9.19
CA VAL A 7 9.88 -0.81 -8.22
C VAL A 7 8.99 -1.92 -8.78
N ARG A 8 8.61 -1.84 -10.06
CA ARG A 8 7.85 -2.89 -10.78
C ARG A 8 8.65 -4.18 -10.92
N ARG A 9 9.94 -4.10 -11.22
CA ARG A 9 10.81 -5.29 -11.31
C ARG A 9 10.85 -6.06 -9.99
N VAL A 10 10.97 -5.36 -8.85
CA VAL A 10 10.89 -6.03 -7.54
C VAL A 10 9.49 -6.61 -7.30
N TRP A 11 8.43 -5.93 -7.73
CA TRP A 11 7.07 -6.46 -7.63
C TRP A 11 6.90 -7.76 -8.41
N GLU A 12 7.42 -7.85 -9.63
CA GLU A 12 7.40 -9.05 -10.48
C GLU A 12 8.13 -10.22 -9.82
N GLU A 13 9.33 -9.98 -9.27
CA GLU A 13 10.07 -11.02 -8.53
C GLU A 13 9.34 -11.43 -7.25
N ALA A 14 8.76 -10.48 -6.53
CA ALA A 14 7.96 -10.78 -5.35
C ALA A 14 6.72 -11.61 -5.71
N HIS A 15 6.10 -11.36 -6.87
CA HIS A 15 4.93 -12.11 -7.35
C HIS A 15 5.29 -13.56 -7.69
N ARG A 16 6.46 -13.79 -8.30
CA ARG A 16 7.00 -15.13 -8.55
C ARG A 16 7.30 -15.92 -7.26
N ILE A 17 7.66 -15.23 -6.18
CA ILE A 17 7.91 -15.86 -4.88
C ILE A 17 6.60 -16.12 -4.12
N SER A 18 5.76 -15.09 -3.97
CA SER A 18 4.52 -15.17 -3.21
C SER A 18 3.58 -14.00 -3.54
N PRO A 19 2.30 -14.27 -3.90
CA PRO A 19 1.30 -13.23 -4.07
C PRO A 19 1.14 -12.31 -2.84
N CYS A 20 1.44 -12.80 -1.63
CA CYS A 20 1.46 -12.01 -0.40
C CYS A 20 2.56 -10.95 -0.37
N ALA A 21 3.77 -11.33 -0.76
CA ALA A 21 4.90 -10.41 -0.83
C ALA A 21 4.65 -9.33 -1.90
N ALA A 22 4.16 -9.73 -3.08
CA ALA A 22 3.79 -8.80 -4.14
C ALA A 22 2.67 -7.85 -3.74
N ALA A 23 1.61 -8.34 -3.09
CA ALA A 23 0.50 -7.50 -2.65
C ALA A 23 0.98 -6.45 -1.63
N ILE A 24 1.80 -6.84 -0.66
CA ILE A 24 2.38 -5.89 0.32
C ILE A 24 3.29 -4.87 -0.38
N TRP A 25 4.20 -5.32 -1.24
CA TRP A 25 5.12 -4.44 -1.96
C TRP A 25 4.37 -3.41 -2.81
N GLY A 26 3.40 -3.87 -3.61
CA GLY A 26 2.61 -3.03 -4.48
C GLY A 26 1.81 -1.98 -3.71
N ILE A 27 1.08 -2.37 -2.66
CA ILE A 27 0.32 -1.40 -1.86
C ILE A 27 1.24 -0.39 -1.18
N MET A 28 2.38 -0.82 -0.62
CA MET A 28 3.36 0.10 -0.03
C MET A 28 3.91 1.09 -1.06
N ALA A 29 4.16 0.64 -2.28
CA ALA A 29 4.68 1.48 -3.36
C ALA A 29 3.65 2.46 -3.92
N GLU A 30 2.41 2.01 -4.13
CA GLU A 30 1.33 2.85 -4.70
C GLU A 30 0.75 3.86 -3.70
N THR A 31 0.81 3.57 -2.40
CA THR A 31 0.13 4.38 -1.36
C THR A 31 1.08 5.02 -0.35
N GLY A 32 2.33 4.57 -0.26
CA GLY A 32 3.27 5.00 0.77
C GLY A 32 2.86 4.59 2.19
N VAL A 33 1.92 3.67 2.35
CA VAL A 33 1.59 3.07 3.65
C VAL A 33 2.81 2.35 4.23
N ARG A 34 2.95 2.39 5.55
CA ARG A 34 4.02 1.66 6.23
C ARG A 34 3.66 0.18 6.37
N PHE A 35 4.69 -0.67 6.41
CA PHE A 35 4.53 -2.11 6.56
C PHE A 35 3.74 -2.49 7.82
N ASP A 36 4.05 -1.87 8.97
CA ASP A 36 3.41 -2.17 10.26
C ASP A 36 1.89 -1.88 10.26
N HIS A 37 1.49 -0.83 9.55
CA HIS A 37 0.07 -0.51 9.34
C HIS A 37 -0.60 -1.55 8.42
N LEU A 38 0.06 -1.90 7.31
CA LEU A 38 -0.49 -2.80 6.31
C LEU A 38 -0.57 -4.26 6.78
N HIS A 39 0.46 -4.75 7.46
CA HIS A 39 0.51 -6.11 8.03
C HIS A 39 -0.59 -6.33 9.07
N ARG A 40 -1.08 -5.24 9.69
CA ARG A 40 -2.19 -5.30 10.64
C ARG A 40 -3.57 -5.30 10.02
N ALA A 41 -3.69 -5.04 8.71
CA ALA A 41 -4.96 -4.97 8.00
C ALA A 41 -5.76 -6.27 8.15
N ARG A 42 -7.09 -6.13 8.16
CA ARG A 42 -8.02 -7.26 8.24
C ARG A 42 -8.82 -7.40 6.94
N PRO A 43 -9.29 -8.61 6.59
CA PRO A 43 -10.04 -8.83 5.36
C PRO A 43 -11.26 -7.92 5.21
N GLU A 44 -11.98 -7.65 6.30
CA GLU A 44 -13.21 -6.85 6.31
C GLU A 44 -12.95 -5.37 5.96
N GLY A 45 -11.70 -4.92 6.10
CA GLY A 45 -11.31 -3.57 5.71
C GLY A 45 -11.12 -3.40 4.20
N LEU A 46 -10.93 -4.48 3.44
CA LEU A 46 -10.73 -4.42 2.00
C LEU A 46 -12.08 -4.23 1.29
N GLN A 47 -12.22 -3.10 0.58
CA GLN A 47 -13.43 -2.74 -0.16
C GLN A 47 -13.05 -2.57 -1.63
N LEU A 48 -13.12 -3.66 -2.40
CA LEU A 48 -12.73 -3.67 -3.82
C LEU A 48 -13.68 -2.85 -4.68
N ASP A 49 -14.98 -2.87 -4.39
CA ASP A 49 -16.02 -2.04 -5.00
C ASP A 49 -15.70 -0.54 -4.86
N LYS A 50 -15.19 -0.15 -3.69
CA LYS A 50 -14.79 1.24 -3.38
C LYS A 50 -13.32 1.51 -3.65
N ARG A 51 -12.57 0.54 -4.19
CA ARG A 51 -11.11 0.58 -4.42
C ARG A 51 -10.37 1.23 -3.24
N ARG A 52 -10.57 0.70 -2.03
CA ARG A 52 -9.90 1.19 -0.81
C ARG A 52 -9.70 0.09 0.23
N LEU A 53 -8.76 0.33 1.16
CA LEU A 53 -8.49 -0.50 2.31
C LEU A 53 -8.59 0.33 3.59
N LEU A 54 -9.52 -0.04 4.47
CA LEU A 54 -9.64 0.55 5.80
C LEU A 54 -8.78 -0.24 6.79
N LEU A 55 -7.89 0.47 7.48
CA LEU A 55 -7.21 -0.08 8.64
C LEU A 55 -8.17 0.06 9.84
N GLY A 56 -8.38 -0.99 10.62
CA GLY A 56 -9.26 -0.91 11.80
C GLY A 56 -8.83 0.19 12.78
N GLU A 57 -9.69 0.60 13.72
CA GLU A 57 -9.39 1.68 14.68
C GLU A 57 -8.09 1.42 15.46
N VAL A 58 -7.05 2.19 15.14
CA VAL A 58 -5.78 2.20 15.89
C VAL A 58 -5.84 3.33 16.93
N GLY A 59 -6.78 3.25 17.88
CA GLY A 59 -6.89 4.18 19.01
C GLY A 59 -7.06 5.68 18.67
N ARG A 60 -7.48 6.46 19.66
CA ARG A 60 -7.97 7.84 19.51
C ARG A 60 -6.97 8.92 19.02
N SER A 61 -5.76 8.60 18.54
CA SER A 61 -4.73 9.66 18.40
C SER A 61 -3.74 9.59 17.24
N LYS A 62 -3.89 8.70 16.25
CA LYS A 62 -3.00 8.70 15.06
C LYS A 62 -3.80 8.70 13.76
N ARG A 63 -3.70 9.80 13.00
CA ARG A 63 -4.30 9.97 11.66
C ARG A 63 -3.91 8.77 10.79
N GLN A 64 -4.89 7.97 10.41
CA GLN A 64 -4.65 6.79 9.58
C GLN A 64 -4.40 7.20 8.13
N PRO A 65 -3.50 6.51 7.40
CA PRO A 65 -3.34 6.75 5.97
C PRO A 65 -4.63 6.38 5.23
N LEU A 66 -4.99 7.17 4.23
CA LEU A 66 -6.07 6.83 3.30
C LEU A 66 -5.51 5.90 2.22
N ILE A 67 -5.75 4.58 2.37
CA ILE A 67 -5.26 3.58 1.42
C ILE A 67 -6.28 3.40 0.32
N LEU A 68 -6.02 4.02 -0.82
CA LEU A 68 -6.79 3.84 -2.06
C LEU A 68 -6.11 2.79 -2.93
N LEU A 69 -6.91 2.13 -3.77
CA LEU A 69 -6.44 1.11 -4.70
C LEU A 69 -6.52 1.65 -6.12
N THR A 70 -5.46 1.42 -6.89
CA THR A 70 -5.51 1.58 -8.33
C THR A 70 -6.42 0.52 -8.94
N GLU A 71 -6.81 0.68 -10.21
CA GLU A 71 -7.57 -0.35 -10.91
C GLU A 71 -6.77 -1.66 -11.02
N GLY A 72 -5.48 -1.58 -11.36
CA GLY A 72 -4.57 -2.72 -11.37
C GLY A 72 -4.45 -3.39 -10.01
N ALA A 73 -4.36 -2.62 -8.92
CA ALA A 73 -4.37 -3.18 -7.56
C ALA A 73 -5.68 -3.91 -7.27
N ALA A 74 -6.84 -3.29 -7.52
CA ALA A 74 -8.13 -3.90 -7.25
C ALA A 74 -8.34 -5.19 -8.06
N LYS A 75 -7.94 -5.18 -9.34
CA LYS A 75 -7.97 -6.34 -10.22
C LYS A 75 -7.05 -7.46 -9.72
N TYR A 76 -5.80 -7.14 -9.41
CA TYR A 76 -4.85 -8.11 -8.85
C TYR A 76 -5.36 -8.73 -7.55
N PHE A 77 -5.99 -7.92 -6.68
CA PHE A 77 -6.58 -8.44 -5.46
C PHE A 77 -7.71 -9.43 -5.73
N ALA A 78 -8.62 -9.09 -6.63
CA ALA A 78 -9.76 -9.93 -7.00
C ALA A 78 -9.33 -11.24 -7.68
N GLU A 79 -8.43 -11.15 -8.66
CA GLU A 79 -8.14 -12.27 -9.57
C GLU A 79 -7.00 -13.17 -9.07
N VAL A 80 -6.05 -12.61 -8.30
CA VAL A 80 -4.82 -13.33 -7.92
C VAL A 80 -4.74 -13.49 -6.41
N TYR A 81 -4.74 -12.38 -5.67
CA TYR A 81 -4.37 -12.39 -4.27
C TYR A 81 -5.42 -13.06 -3.37
N LEU A 82 -6.70 -12.70 -3.49
CA LEU A 82 -7.76 -13.28 -2.66
C LEU A 82 -7.92 -14.79 -2.89
N PRO A 83 -7.97 -15.30 -4.14
CA PRO A 83 -7.99 -16.75 -4.38
C PRO A 83 -6.75 -17.46 -3.83
N TRP A 84 -5.56 -16.84 -3.93
CA TRP A 84 -4.35 -17.38 -3.31
C TRP A 84 -4.45 -17.41 -1.79
N ARG A 85 -4.95 -16.32 -1.18
CA ARG A 85 -5.08 -16.17 0.27
C ARG A 85 -5.99 -17.25 0.85
N GLU A 86 -7.15 -17.49 0.23
CA GLU A 86 -8.09 -18.54 0.62
C GLU A 86 -7.42 -19.91 0.68
N ARG A 87 -6.77 -20.32 -0.42
CA ARG A 87 -6.01 -21.58 -0.46
C ARG A 87 -4.91 -21.64 0.59
N HIS A 88 -4.21 -20.52 0.82
CA HIS A 88 -3.13 -20.44 1.80
C HIS A 88 -3.63 -20.66 3.24
N VAL A 89 -4.73 -20.01 3.64
CA VAL A 89 -5.27 -20.15 5.00
C VAL A 89 -5.97 -21.48 5.27
N GLU A 90 -6.36 -22.19 4.21
CA GLU A 90 -6.85 -23.57 4.27
C GLU A 90 -5.70 -24.57 4.40
N SER A 91 -4.63 -24.38 3.62
CA SER A 91 -3.51 -25.32 3.54
C SER A 91 -2.51 -25.20 4.68
N PHE A 92 -2.45 -24.04 5.36
CA PHE A 92 -1.51 -23.77 6.45
C PHE A 92 -2.25 -23.50 7.77
N PRO A 93 -2.36 -24.50 8.68
CA PRO A 93 -3.07 -24.34 9.96
C PRO A 93 -2.55 -23.21 10.86
N GLY A 94 -1.30 -22.78 10.68
CA GLY A 94 -0.70 -21.67 11.42
C GLY A 94 -0.86 -20.28 10.78
N ALA A 95 -1.62 -20.16 9.68
CA ALA A 95 -1.89 -18.90 9.01
C ALA A 95 -2.98 -18.11 9.76
N ASP A 96 -2.73 -16.82 10.00
CA ASP A 96 -3.68 -15.96 10.72
C ASP A 96 -4.84 -15.54 9.80
N ARG A 97 -5.96 -16.26 9.91
CA ARG A 97 -7.19 -16.02 9.14
C ARG A 97 -7.78 -14.62 9.37
N GLY A 98 -7.50 -13.99 10.51
CA GLY A 98 -7.97 -12.65 10.85
C GLY A 98 -7.16 -11.54 10.19
N ARG A 99 -6.03 -11.85 9.55
CA ARG A 99 -5.22 -10.88 8.80
C ARG A 99 -5.59 -10.88 7.33
N LEU A 100 -5.62 -9.70 6.72
CA LEU A 100 -5.70 -9.58 5.28
C LEU A 100 -4.49 -10.28 4.65
N PHE A 101 -3.29 -10.04 5.21
CA PHE A 101 -2.04 -10.71 4.83
C PHE A 101 -1.65 -11.78 5.84
N PRO A 102 -2.05 -13.06 5.66
CA PRO A 102 -1.86 -14.12 6.64
C PRO A 102 -0.42 -14.69 6.66
N CYS A 103 0.56 -13.88 6.28
CA CYS A 103 1.97 -14.27 6.15
C CYS A 103 2.75 -13.79 7.37
N LYS A 104 3.61 -14.64 7.92
CA LYS A 104 4.45 -14.25 9.05
C LYS A 104 5.40 -13.13 8.64
N GLU A 105 5.59 -12.15 9.52
CA GLU A 105 6.41 -10.96 9.26
C GLU A 105 7.84 -11.32 8.83
N HIS A 106 8.49 -12.26 9.52
CA HIS A 106 9.84 -12.72 9.13
C HIS A 106 9.87 -13.35 7.73
N SER A 107 8.84 -14.10 7.34
CA SER A 107 8.73 -14.70 6.01
C SER A 107 8.59 -13.63 4.94
N LEU A 108 7.77 -12.60 5.20
CA LEU A 108 7.61 -11.45 4.31
C LEU A 108 8.93 -10.70 4.12
N TYR A 109 9.67 -10.42 5.20
CA TYR A 109 10.98 -9.77 5.09
C TYR A 109 11.97 -10.59 4.27
N ASN A 110 11.99 -11.92 4.45
CA ASN A 110 12.86 -12.81 3.69
C ASN A 110 12.47 -12.85 2.20
N TRP A 111 11.18 -13.01 1.88
CA TRP A 111 10.70 -13.00 0.49
C TRP A 111 10.95 -11.66 -0.20
N LEU A 112 10.72 -10.54 0.49
CA LEU A 112 11.01 -9.22 -0.07
C LEU A 112 12.51 -8.95 -0.19
N LYS A 113 13.35 -9.52 0.69
CA LYS A 113 14.81 -9.49 0.51
C LYS A 113 15.22 -10.26 -0.74
N GLU A 114 14.74 -11.49 -0.87
CA GLU A 114 15.03 -12.33 -2.03
C GLU A 114 14.53 -11.71 -3.34
N ALA A 115 13.31 -11.16 -3.38
CA ALA A 115 12.77 -10.47 -4.55
C ALA A 115 13.68 -9.32 -5.01
N ARG A 116 14.19 -8.53 -4.06
CA ARG A 116 15.11 -7.42 -4.33
C ARG A 116 16.46 -7.91 -4.86
N GLU A 117 16.98 -9.00 -4.30
CA GLU A 117 18.23 -9.60 -4.78
C GLU A 117 18.08 -10.13 -6.21
N ARG A 118 16.98 -10.85 -6.51
CA ARG A 118 16.66 -11.34 -7.86
C ARG A 118 16.46 -10.21 -8.87
N ALA A 119 15.90 -9.08 -8.43
CA ALA A 119 15.72 -7.89 -9.27
C ALA A 119 17.01 -7.08 -9.49
N GLY A 120 18.12 -7.45 -8.83
CA GLY A 120 19.39 -6.69 -8.87
C GLY A 120 19.35 -5.39 -8.05
N LEU A 121 18.42 -5.28 -7.10
CA LEU A 121 18.12 -4.07 -6.33
C LEU A 121 18.17 -4.31 -4.81
N PRO A 122 19.23 -4.94 -4.24
CA PRO A 122 19.29 -5.28 -2.82
C PRO A 122 19.21 -4.05 -1.90
N TRP A 123 19.58 -2.87 -2.39
CA TRP A 123 19.52 -1.60 -1.65
C TRP A 123 18.10 -1.02 -1.50
N LEU A 124 17.13 -1.48 -2.30
CA LEU A 124 15.78 -0.91 -2.37
C LEU A 124 14.89 -1.42 -1.21
N GLU A 125 15.19 -1.04 0.02
CA GLU A 125 14.44 -1.52 1.18
C GLU A 125 12.96 -1.04 1.21
N PRO A 126 12.02 -1.82 1.78
CA PRO A 126 10.60 -1.45 1.85
C PRO A 126 10.32 -0.07 2.48
N ARG A 127 11.15 0.37 3.44
CA ARG A 127 11.02 1.71 4.06
C ARG A 127 11.19 2.86 3.06
N LEU A 128 11.88 2.64 1.94
CA LEU A 128 12.08 3.64 0.90
C LEU A 128 10.84 3.84 0.03
N LEU A 129 9.91 2.87 -0.01
CA LEU A 129 8.70 2.95 -0.84
C LEU A 129 7.81 4.13 -0.46
N ARG A 130 7.73 4.49 0.82
CA ARG A 130 7.01 5.69 1.26
C ARG A 130 7.63 6.99 0.75
N LYS A 131 8.96 7.05 0.66
CA LYS A 131 9.66 8.20 0.08
C LYS A 131 9.51 8.20 -1.45
N PHE A 132 9.58 7.02 -2.08
CA PHE A 132 9.38 6.84 -3.52
C PHE A 132 8.00 7.33 -3.93
N ASN A 133 6.96 6.85 -3.27
CA ASN A 133 5.58 7.28 -3.53
C ASN A 133 5.42 8.81 -3.45
N ALA A 134 5.93 9.42 -2.38
CA ALA A 134 5.84 10.87 -2.21
C ALA A 134 6.58 11.63 -3.31
N GLN A 135 7.80 11.21 -3.65
CA GLN A 135 8.59 11.84 -4.71
C GLN A 135 7.92 11.66 -6.08
N TYR A 136 7.44 10.46 -6.40
CA TYR A 136 6.77 10.17 -7.67
C TYR A 136 5.53 11.04 -7.86
N MET A 137 4.68 11.15 -6.83
CA MET A 137 3.49 12.00 -6.89
C MET A 137 3.85 13.48 -7.00
N LEU A 138 4.88 13.93 -6.28
CA LEU A 138 5.36 15.31 -6.34
C LEU A 138 5.89 15.67 -7.74
N ASP A 139 6.72 14.81 -8.32
CA ASP A 139 7.29 14.99 -9.66
C ASP A 139 6.19 14.99 -10.74
N ALA A 140 5.08 14.27 -10.50
CA ALA A 140 3.90 14.26 -11.35
C ALA A 140 2.97 15.48 -11.16
N GLY A 141 3.25 16.36 -10.17
CA GLY A 141 2.52 17.60 -9.93
C GLY A 141 1.45 17.54 -8.83
N ALA A 142 1.47 16.52 -7.96
CA ALA A 142 0.58 16.47 -6.80
C ALA A 142 1.03 17.46 -5.71
N ASP A 143 0.05 18.02 -5.00
CA ASP A 143 0.30 18.94 -3.88
C ASP A 143 0.85 18.19 -2.64
N LEU A 144 1.84 18.78 -1.96
CA LEU A 144 2.47 18.20 -0.78
C LEU A 144 1.48 17.95 0.37
N ALA A 145 0.44 18.78 0.52
CA ALA A 145 -0.61 18.59 1.50
C ALA A 145 -1.41 17.32 1.22
N ASP A 146 -1.80 17.10 -0.04
CA ASP A 146 -2.60 15.95 -0.43
C ASP A 146 -1.79 14.65 -0.27
N ILE A 147 -0.51 14.66 -0.68
CA ILE A 147 0.43 13.55 -0.44
C ILE A 147 0.57 13.27 1.07
N ALA A 148 0.69 14.32 1.88
CA ALA A 148 0.81 14.18 3.33
C ALA A 148 -0.44 13.54 3.94
N VAL A 149 -1.65 13.93 3.52
CA VAL A 149 -2.89 13.31 4.00
C VAL A 149 -3.02 11.86 3.54
N LEU A 150 -2.79 11.57 2.26
CA LEU A 150 -2.82 10.19 1.73
C LEU A 150 -1.91 9.26 2.53
N GLN A 151 -0.71 9.73 2.87
CA GLN A 151 0.25 8.96 3.66
C GLN A 151 -0.03 8.96 5.18
N GLY A 152 -1.04 9.68 5.67
CA GLY A 152 -1.32 9.82 7.10
C GLY A 152 -0.20 10.56 7.86
N ARG A 153 0.37 11.60 7.26
CA ARG A 153 1.34 12.50 7.90
C ARG A 153 0.61 13.62 8.66
N ALA A 154 1.26 14.15 9.69
CA ALA A 154 0.80 15.39 10.31
C ALA A 154 0.92 16.53 9.29
N LEU A 155 -0.16 17.29 9.13
CA LEU A 155 -0.14 18.56 8.40
C LEU A 155 0.34 19.66 9.35
N PRO A 156 1.02 20.71 8.86
CA PRO A 156 1.21 21.94 9.60
C PRO A 156 -0.14 22.47 10.14
N SER A 157 -0.15 23.07 11.33
CA SER A 157 -1.37 23.47 12.05
C SER A 157 -2.31 24.35 11.23
N GLY A 158 -1.79 25.31 10.48
CA GLY A 158 -2.59 26.19 9.61
C GLY A 158 -3.26 25.46 8.43
N LEU A 159 -2.66 24.36 7.95
CA LEU A 159 -3.18 23.55 6.85
C LEU A 159 -4.17 22.49 7.34
N ALA A 160 -3.99 22.00 8.57
CA ALA A 160 -4.90 21.06 9.22
C ALA A 160 -6.31 21.65 9.43
N VAL A 161 -6.38 22.91 9.91
CA VAL A 161 -7.66 23.62 10.12
C VAL A 161 -8.43 23.75 8.81
N THR A 162 -7.75 24.06 7.70
CA THR A 162 -8.40 24.18 6.39
C THR A 162 -8.95 22.83 5.92
N VAL A 163 -8.19 21.74 6.07
CA VAL A 163 -8.63 20.41 5.63
C VAL A 163 -9.80 19.87 6.45
N GLU A 164 -9.81 20.09 7.76
CA GLU A 164 -10.87 19.60 8.68
C GLU A 164 -12.24 20.27 8.45
N HIS A 165 -12.33 21.41 7.77
CA HIS A 165 -13.61 22.06 7.46
C HIS A 165 -14.27 21.59 6.14
N TYR A 166 -13.59 20.80 5.29
CA TYR A 166 -14.09 20.36 3.97
C TYR A 166 -14.29 18.82 3.85
N ILE A 167 -14.52 18.12 4.96
CA ILE A 167 -14.34 16.66 5.12
C ILE A 167 -15.06 15.78 4.07
N ALA A 168 -16.28 16.12 3.64
CA ALA A 168 -17.03 15.28 2.70
C ALA A 168 -16.52 15.37 1.24
N ASP A 169 -16.11 16.56 0.80
CA ASP A 169 -15.51 16.77 -0.51
C ASP A 169 -14.04 16.36 -0.56
N TYR A 170 -13.40 16.25 0.61
CA TYR A 170 -11.98 16.00 0.71
C TYR A 170 -11.58 14.56 0.34
N GLU A 171 -12.31 13.52 0.74
CA GLU A 171 -12.02 12.14 0.29
C GLU A 171 -12.17 12.01 -1.23
N ARG A 172 -13.22 12.62 -1.80
CA ARG A 172 -13.45 12.63 -3.26
C ARG A 172 -12.31 13.31 -4.01
N ARG A 173 -11.86 14.48 -3.54
CA ARG A 173 -10.70 15.18 -4.09
C ARG A 173 -9.43 14.33 -3.97
N LEU A 174 -9.13 13.79 -2.78
CA LEU A 174 -7.94 12.95 -2.56
C LEU A 174 -7.95 11.70 -3.44
N ARG A 175 -9.13 11.14 -3.71
CA ARG A 175 -9.29 10.05 -4.68
C ARG A 175 -8.89 10.48 -6.08
N GLN A 176 -9.33 11.64 -6.54
CA GLN A 176 -8.92 12.17 -7.85
C GLN A 176 -7.42 12.42 -7.92
N VAL A 177 -6.82 12.95 -6.84
CA VAL A 177 -5.36 13.14 -6.74
C VAL A 177 -4.64 11.79 -6.82
N PHE A 178 -5.06 10.80 -6.05
CA PHE A 178 -4.49 9.46 -6.07
C PHE A 178 -4.63 8.81 -7.46
N GLU A 179 -5.82 8.85 -8.05
CA GLU A 179 -6.06 8.30 -9.39
C GLU A 179 -5.22 9.00 -10.47
N ARG A 180 -4.94 10.29 -10.32
CA ARG A 180 -4.13 11.02 -11.30
C ARG A 180 -2.63 10.78 -11.14
N TYR A 181 -2.14 10.72 -9.90
CA TYR A 181 -0.70 10.84 -9.62
C TYR A 181 -0.05 9.62 -8.96
N ALA A 182 -0.83 8.64 -8.47
CA ALA A 182 -0.24 7.46 -7.83
C ALA A 182 0.61 6.65 -8.82
N PRO A 183 1.77 6.12 -8.39
CA PRO A 183 2.52 5.20 -9.22
C PRO A 183 1.69 3.94 -9.48
N ARG A 184 1.80 3.39 -10.69
CA ARG A 184 1.05 2.20 -11.13
C ARG A 184 1.99 1.01 -11.12
N VAL A 185 2.10 0.31 -10.00
CA VAL A 185 3.00 -0.84 -9.82
C VAL A 185 2.32 -2.15 -10.18
N PHE A 186 1.03 -2.30 -9.86
CA PHE A 186 0.27 -3.48 -10.27
C PHE A 186 0.03 -3.48 -11.80
N PRO A 187 -0.10 -4.67 -12.41
CA PRO A 187 -0.38 -4.85 -13.84
C PRO A 187 -1.81 -4.42 -14.23
#